data_AF-A0A7R8ZZ79-F1
#
_entry.id   AF-A0A7R8ZZ79-F1
#
_cell.length_a   1.000
_cell.length_b   1.000
_cell.length_c   1.000
_cell.angle_alpha   90.00
_cell.angle_beta   90.00
_cell.angle_gamma   90.00
#
_symmetry.space_group_name_H-M   'P 1'
#
loop_
_entity.id
_entity.type
_entity.pdbx_description
1 polymer ?
#
loop_
_entity_poly.entity_id
_entity_poly.type
_entity_poly.pdbx_seq_one_letter_code
_entity_poly.pdbx_strand_id
1 'polypeptide(L)'
;VSQKSLPGKKREIELEQEQFFADGKNKSDSLWFIPLTFARETEPEKIFSKAVMKEKSMKITLDGVEDNEWIKLNPGTVGFYRTRYSPEQLDQFGPSIREKRMPALDRLSVLDDLYRMVVAGRSTTTALLETLSNFSNEDSYMVIRCV
;
A
#
# COMPACT_ATOMS: atom_id res chain seq x y z
N VAL A 1 0.21 -3.29 -7.07
CA VAL A 1 0.69 -4.51 -6.36
C VAL A 1 -0.28 -5.62 -6.67
N SER A 2 0.17 -6.75 -7.23
CA SER A 2 -0.69 -7.93 -7.45
C SER A 2 -0.34 -9.00 -6.42
N GLN A 3 -1.34 -9.71 -5.89
CA GLN A 3 -1.15 -10.69 -4.81
C GLN A 3 -1.91 -11.99 -5.09
N LYS A 4 -1.30 -13.12 -4.72
CA LYS A 4 -1.88 -14.46 -4.87
C LYS A 4 -1.56 -15.32 -3.64
N SER A 5 -2.58 -15.91 -3.01
CA SER A 5 -2.39 -16.90 -1.94
C SER A 5 -1.79 -18.19 -2.47
N LEU A 6 -0.88 -18.77 -1.70
CA LEU A 6 -0.25 -20.06 -1.94
C LEU A 6 -0.44 -20.99 -0.74
N PRO A 7 -0.44 -22.32 -0.93
CA PRO A 7 -0.52 -23.27 0.17
C PRO A 7 0.58 -23.06 1.23
N GLY A 8 0.23 -23.27 2.50
CA GLY A 8 1.19 -23.22 3.61
C GLY A 8 1.46 -21.82 4.18
N LYS A 9 0.44 -20.94 4.22
CA LYS A 9 0.53 -19.55 4.72
C LYS A 9 1.59 -18.74 3.96
N LYS A 10 1.55 -18.82 2.64
CA LYS A 10 2.47 -18.10 1.76
C LYS A 10 1.69 -17.17 0.86
N ARG A 11 2.24 -15.98 0.60
CA ARG A 11 1.70 -15.03 -0.35
C ARG A 11 2.72 -14.74 -1.44
N GLU A 12 2.36 -14.98 -2.69
CA GLU A 12 3.13 -14.46 -3.82
C GLU A 12 2.67 -13.03 -4.11
N ILE A 13 3.63 -12.12 -4.19
CA ILE A 13 3.41 -10.72 -4.55
C ILE A 13 4.19 -10.41 -5.82
N GLU A 14 3.49 -9.84 -6.78
CA GLU A 14 4.06 -9.27 -7.99
C GLU A 14 4.02 -7.74 -7.91
N LEU A 15 5.20 -7.16 -8.11
CA LEU A 15 5.48 -5.73 -7.99
C LEU A 15 5.98 -5.21 -9.33
N GLU A 16 5.55 -3.99 -9.65
CA GLU A 16 6.02 -3.23 -10.80
C GLU A 16 6.41 -1.83 -10.31
N GLN A 17 7.52 -1.30 -10.81
CA GLN A 17 7.94 0.07 -10.57
C GLN A 17 7.75 0.92 -11.82
N GLU A 18 7.32 2.15 -11.60
CA GLU A 18 7.22 3.18 -12.63
C GLU A 18 7.50 4.54 -12.02
N GLN A 19 7.96 5.49 -12.84
CA GLN A 19 8.06 6.88 -12.40
C GLN A 19 6.66 7.47 -12.20
N PHE A 20 6.44 8.04 -11.02
CA PHE A 20 5.18 8.73 -10.72
C PHE A 20 5.23 10.18 -11.23
N PHE A 21 4.24 10.56 -12.06
CA PHE A 21 4.03 11.93 -12.50
C PHE A 21 2.65 12.41 -12.04
N ALA A 22 2.62 13.56 -11.37
CA ALA A 22 1.38 14.13 -10.82
C ALA A 22 0.36 14.53 -11.90
N ASP A 23 0.81 14.80 -13.12
CA ASP A 23 -0.04 15.11 -14.29
C ASP A 23 -0.50 13.85 -15.05
N GLY A 24 -0.16 12.65 -14.54
CA GLY A 24 -0.51 11.36 -15.12
C GLY A 24 0.30 10.94 -16.34
N LYS A 25 1.14 11.82 -16.90
CA LYS A 25 1.85 11.54 -18.17
C LYS A 25 3.11 10.71 -17.92
N ASN A 26 3.02 9.41 -18.14
CA ASN A 26 4.20 8.54 -18.15
C ASN A 26 5.11 8.87 -19.35
N LYS A 27 6.35 9.28 -19.07
CA LYS A 27 7.34 9.65 -20.10
C LYS A 27 8.74 9.04 -19.91
N SER A 28 8.89 8.05 -19.03
CA SER A 28 10.23 7.62 -18.60
C SER A 28 10.27 6.14 -18.22
N ASP A 29 11.34 5.48 -18.66
CA ASP A 29 11.73 4.11 -18.28
C ASP A 29 12.84 4.11 -17.22
N SER A 30 12.92 5.17 -16.41
CA SER A 30 13.87 5.23 -15.30
C SER A 30 13.61 4.12 -14.28
N LEU A 31 14.67 3.45 -13.85
CA LEU A 31 14.63 2.41 -12.82
C LEU A 31 15.40 2.85 -11.59
N TRP A 32 14.87 2.49 -10.43
CA TRP A 32 15.51 2.73 -9.14
C TRP A 32 15.76 1.41 -8.42
N PHE A 33 16.81 1.40 -7.60
CA PHE A 33 17.01 0.38 -6.59
C PHE A 33 16.11 0.70 -5.41
N ILE A 34 14.97 0.02 -5.30
CA ILE A 34 13.96 0.32 -4.29
C ILE A 34 14.09 -0.67 -3.12
N PRO A 35 14.48 -0.22 -1.91
CA PRO A 35 14.46 -1.05 -0.72
C PRO A 35 13.01 -1.22 -0.25
N LEU A 36 12.43 -2.37 -0.57
CA LEU A 36 11.08 -2.74 -0.19
C LEU A 36 11.06 -3.29 1.23
N THR A 37 10.09 -2.83 2.01
CA THR A 37 9.80 -3.33 3.35
C THR A 37 8.32 -3.65 3.45
N PHE A 38 7.99 -4.70 4.21
CA PHE A 38 6.63 -5.23 4.32
C PHE A 38 6.22 -5.35 5.79
N ALA A 39 5.01 -4.90 6.09
CA ALA A 39 4.28 -5.17 7.32
C ALA A 39 2.99 -5.95 7.00
N ARG A 40 2.45 -6.64 7.99
CA ARG A 40 1.24 -7.46 7.88
C ARG A 40 0.30 -7.15 9.04
N GLU A 41 -0.97 -7.49 8.89
CA GLU A 41 -2.00 -7.14 9.87
C GLU A 41 -1.75 -7.65 11.30
N THR A 42 -1.17 -8.84 11.46
CA THR A 42 -0.89 -9.44 12.77
C THR A 42 0.20 -8.71 13.55
N GLU A 43 1.16 -8.10 12.86
CA GLU A 43 2.28 -7.35 13.44
C GLU A 43 2.49 -6.04 12.65
N PRO A 44 1.56 -5.07 12.72
CA PRO A 44 1.47 -3.96 11.77
C PRO A 44 2.61 -2.94 11.92
N GLU A 45 3.26 -2.88 13.09
CA GLU A 45 4.42 -2.01 13.34
C GLU A 45 5.77 -2.68 13.04
N LYS A 46 5.79 -3.98 12.75
CA LYS A 46 7.02 -4.75 12.58
C LYS A 46 7.27 -5.07 11.12
N ILE A 47 8.48 -4.77 10.67
CA ILE A 47 8.94 -5.20 9.35
C ILE A 47 9.26 -6.70 9.43
N PHE A 48 8.41 -7.53 8.83
CA PHE A 48 8.60 -8.99 8.82
C PHE A 48 9.40 -9.47 7.61
N SER A 49 9.42 -8.69 6.52
CA SER A 49 10.17 -9.02 5.31
C SER A 49 10.77 -7.77 4.67
N LYS A 50 11.89 -7.97 3.95
CA LYS A 50 12.63 -6.94 3.22
C LYS A 50 13.08 -7.50 1.87
N ALA A 51 13.09 -6.67 0.85
CA ALA A 51 13.61 -7.00 -0.46
C ALA A 51 14.20 -5.78 -1.14
N VAL A 52 14.97 -5.97 -2.22
CA VAL A 52 15.42 -4.87 -3.06
C VAL A 52 14.96 -5.13 -4.47
N MET A 53 14.11 -4.24 -4.98
CA MET A 53 13.67 -4.26 -6.37
C MET A 53 14.70 -3.52 -7.23
N LYS A 54 15.22 -4.20 -8.24
CA LYS A 54 16.26 -3.69 -9.16
C LYS A 54 15.72 -3.50 -10.57
N GLU A 55 14.83 -4.39 -10.97
CA GLU A 55 14.22 -4.44 -12.30
C GLU A 55 12.85 -3.76 -12.32
N LYS A 56 12.28 -3.60 -13.52
CA LYS A 56 10.94 -3.02 -13.72
C LYS A 56 9.84 -3.81 -13.01
N SER A 57 9.96 -5.13 -12.97
CA SER A 57 9.04 -6.02 -12.24
C SER A 57 9.80 -7.00 -11.36
N MET A 58 9.13 -7.44 -10.29
CA MET A 58 9.68 -8.38 -9.31
C MET A 58 8.58 -9.27 -8.77
N LYS A 59 8.88 -10.56 -8.58
CA LYS A 59 8.03 -11.49 -7.83
C LYS A 59 8.73 -11.89 -6.54
N ILE A 60 7.98 -11.91 -5.44
CA ILE A 60 8.47 -12.32 -4.13
C ILE A 60 7.42 -13.19 -3.44
N THR A 61 7.87 -14.24 -2.77
CA THR A 61 7.03 -15.04 -1.89
C THR A 61 7.28 -14.63 -0.45
N LEU A 62 6.22 -14.27 0.27
CA LEU A 62 6.25 -13.92 1.69
C LEU A 62 5.66 -15.09 2.48
N ASP A 63 6.41 -15.56 3.48
CA ASP A 63 5.98 -16.63 4.37
C ASP A 63 5.22 -16.10 5.59
N GLY A 64 4.37 -16.94 6.15
CA GLY A 64 3.63 -16.67 7.39
C GLY A 64 2.43 -15.75 7.24
N VAL A 65 1.97 -15.45 6.02
CA VAL A 65 0.82 -14.56 5.80
C VAL A 65 -0.46 -15.39 5.69
N GLU A 66 -1.48 -15.06 6.48
CA GLU A 66 -2.80 -15.71 6.38
C GLU A 66 -3.58 -15.23 5.13
N ASP A 67 -4.58 -16.01 4.68
CA ASP A 67 -5.29 -15.76 3.42
C ASP A 67 -6.05 -14.43 3.36
N ASN A 68 -6.51 -13.92 4.50
CA ASN A 68 -7.24 -12.65 4.60
C ASN A 68 -6.41 -11.53 5.23
N GLU A 69 -5.13 -11.80 5.51
CA GLU A 69 -4.25 -10.81 6.14
C GLU A 69 -3.77 -9.80 5.11
N TRP A 70 -3.97 -8.52 5.39
CA TRP A 70 -3.44 -7.48 4.52
C TRP A 70 -1.92 -7.38 4.64
N ILE A 71 -1.28 -6.96 3.54
CA ILE A 71 0.15 -6.69 3.48
C ILE A 71 0.36 -5.24 3.06
N LYS A 72 1.06 -4.47 3.89
CA LYS A 72 1.42 -3.08 3.63
C LYS A 72 2.86 -3.01 3.17
N LEU A 73 3.09 -2.42 2.00
CA LEU A 73 4.41 -1.99 1.57
C LEU A 73 4.74 -0.63 2.18
N ASN A 74 6.02 -0.42 2.43
CA ASN A 74 6.55 0.83 2.99
C ASN A 74 5.89 1.20 4.34
N PRO A 75 5.86 0.29 5.35
CA PRO A 75 5.35 0.63 6.67
C PRO A 75 6.09 1.85 7.24
N GLY A 76 5.33 2.79 7.80
CA GLY A 76 5.86 4.04 8.32
C GLY A 76 6.36 5.03 7.25
N THR A 77 6.14 4.76 5.96
CA THR A 77 6.50 5.68 4.85
C THR A 77 7.97 6.11 4.85
N VAL A 78 8.87 5.16 5.15
CA VAL A 78 10.33 5.43 5.24
C VAL A 78 10.98 5.51 3.85
N GLY A 79 10.55 4.66 2.92
CA GLY A 79 11.03 4.63 1.56
C GLY A 79 10.45 5.77 0.72
N PHE A 80 11.27 6.34 -0.15
CA PHE A 80 10.85 7.40 -1.06
C PHE A 80 10.20 6.84 -2.32
N TYR A 81 8.99 6.33 -2.18
CA TYR A 81 8.15 5.85 -3.28
C TYR A 81 6.68 5.82 -2.86
N ARG A 82 5.79 5.88 -3.84
CA ARG A 82 4.35 5.72 -3.63
C ARG A 82 3.93 4.28 -3.89
N THR A 83 2.90 3.84 -3.19
CA THR A 83 2.35 2.50 -3.32
C THR A 83 0.98 2.54 -3.98
N ARG A 84 0.74 1.64 -4.94
CA ARG A 84 -0.55 1.49 -5.60
C ARG A 84 -1.13 0.11 -5.34
N TYR A 85 -2.23 0.08 -4.58
CA TYR A 85 -2.99 -1.11 -4.26
C TYR A 85 -4.20 -1.25 -5.18
N SER A 86 -4.66 -2.48 -5.38
CA SER A 86 -5.93 -2.75 -6.06
C SER A 86 -7.12 -2.42 -5.15
N PRO A 87 -8.34 -2.22 -5.69
CA PRO A 87 -9.54 -2.01 -4.88
C PRO A 87 -9.73 -3.08 -3.80
N GLU A 88 -9.49 -4.35 -4.14
CA GLU A 88 -9.65 -5.48 -3.21
C GLU A 88 -8.67 -5.39 -2.03
N GLN A 89 -7.47 -4.87 -2.26
CA GLN A 89 -6.46 -4.66 -1.22
C GLN A 89 -6.82 -3.45 -0.34
N LEU A 90 -7.40 -2.40 -0.92
CA LEU A 90 -7.90 -1.25 -0.17
C LEU A 90 -9.07 -1.66 0.75
N ASP A 91 -9.96 -2.53 0.26
CA ASP A 91 -11.04 -3.11 1.05
C ASP A 91 -10.51 -3.95 2.22
N GLN A 92 -9.43 -4.72 2.01
CA GLN A 92 -8.76 -5.46 3.09
C GLN A 92 -8.16 -4.54 4.17
N PHE A 93 -7.71 -3.34 3.82
CA PHE A 93 -7.25 -2.37 4.82
C PHE A 93 -8.42 -1.74 5.62
N GLY A 94 -9.62 -1.71 5.07
CA GLY A 94 -10.79 -1.01 5.62
C GLY A 94 -11.07 -1.30 7.10
N PRO A 95 -11.19 -2.57 7.53
CA PRO A 95 -11.41 -2.92 8.95
C PRO A 95 -10.28 -2.41 9.85
N SER A 96 -9.02 -2.59 9.44
CA SER A 96 -7.85 -2.17 10.21
C SER A 96 -7.71 -0.65 10.32
N ILE A 97 -8.14 0.09 9.30
CA ILE A 97 -8.25 1.54 9.31
C ILE A 97 -9.35 1.98 10.29
N ARG A 98 -10.56 1.42 10.16
CA ARG A 98 -11.73 1.79 10.96
C ARG A 98 -11.55 1.52 12.45
N GLU A 99 -10.89 0.41 12.77
CA GLU A 99 -10.57 -0.03 14.14
C GLU A 99 -9.24 0.54 14.64
N LYS A 100 -8.54 1.34 13.83
CA LYS A 100 -7.24 1.97 14.14
C LYS A 100 -6.12 0.98 14.50
N ARG A 101 -6.22 -0.27 14.03
CA ARG A 101 -5.18 -1.30 14.19
C ARG A 101 -3.98 -1.03 13.29
N MET A 102 -4.21 -0.47 12.11
CA MET A 102 -3.13 0.05 11.26
C MET A 102 -2.56 1.34 11.87
N PRO A 103 -1.23 1.52 11.98
CA PRO A 103 -0.62 2.74 12.52
C PRO A 103 -1.07 4.01 11.80
N ALA A 104 -1.20 5.12 12.55
CA ALA A 104 -1.75 6.37 12.01
C ALA A 104 -1.00 6.89 10.77
N LEU A 105 0.34 6.80 10.77
CA LEU A 105 1.15 7.21 9.63
C LEU A 105 0.90 6.33 8.39
N ASP A 106 0.67 5.02 8.58
CA ASP A 106 0.34 4.12 7.49
C ASP A 106 -1.05 4.37 6.93
N ARG A 107 -2.06 4.63 7.79
CA ARG A 107 -3.41 5.02 7.35
C ARG A 107 -3.35 6.29 6.50
N LEU A 108 -2.61 7.30 6.96
CA LEU A 108 -2.38 8.53 6.20
C LEU A 108 -1.69 8.24 4.85
N SER A 109 -0.66 7.40 4.85
CA SER A 109 0.08 7.07 3.62
C SER A 109 -0.79 6.40 2.55
N VAL A 110 -1.67 5.47 2.96
CA VAL A 110 -2.62 4.80 2.06
C VAL A 110 -3.56 5.83 1.43
N LEU A 111 -4.07 6.75 2.24
CA LEU A 111 -4.97 7.78 1.75
C LEU A 111 -4.28 8.79 0.82
N ASP A 112 -3.11 9.32 1.19
CA ASP A 112 -2.37 10.27 0.34
C ASP A 112 -1.96 9.61 -0.98
N ASP A 113 -1.44 8.39 -0.95
CA ASP A 113 -1.11 7.65 -2.17
C ASP A 113 -2.34 7.47 -3.06
N LEU A 114 -3.46 7.02 -2.51
CA LEU A 114 -4.70 6.83 -3.26
C LEU A 114 -5.22 8.14 -3.86
N TYR A 115 -5.24 9.23 -3.09
CA TYR A 115 -5.61 10.55 -3.58
C TYR A 115 -4.73 10.98 -4.76
N ARG A 116 -3.42 10.77 -4.66
CA ARG A 116 -2.47 11.12 -5.74
C ARG A 116 -2.66 10.26 -6.97
N MET A 117 -3.03 8.99 -6.80
CA MET A 117 -3.43 8.14 -7.92
C MET A 117 -4.71 8.64 -8.59
N VAL A 118 -5.70 9.14 -7.84
CA VAL A 118 -6.91 9.74 -8.42
C VAL A 118 -6.59 11.01 -9.20
N VAL A 119 -5.81 11.93 -8.61
CA VAL A 119 -5.40 13.18 -9.29
C VAL A 119 -4.61 12.89 -10.57
N ALA A 120 -3.76 11.87 -10.56
CA ALA A 120 -3.00 11.44 -11.73
C ALA A 120 -3.82 10.60 -12.74
N GLY A 121 -5.11 10.36 -12.50
CA GLY A 121 -5.98 9.55 -13.36
C GLY A 121 -5.67 8.05 -13.36
N ARG A 122 -4.97 7.55 -12.33
CA ARG A 122 -4.57 6.13 -12.16
C ARG A 122 -5.46 5.34 -11.20
N SER A 123 -6.44 5.99 -10.59
CA SER A 123 -7.48 5.38 -9.76
C SER A 123 -8.80 6.18 -9.89
N THR A 124 -9.90 5.67 -9.37
CA THR A 124 -11.21 6.30 -9.46
C THR A 124 -11.55 7.09 -8.20
N THR A 125 -12.32 8.16 -8.36
CA THR A 125 -12.87 8.92 -7.22
C THR A 125 -13.76 8.03 -6.33
N THR A 126 -14.42 7.02 -6.92
CA THR A 126 -15.24 6.05 -6.15
C THR A 126 -14.38 5.27 -5.16
N ALA A 127 -13.25 4.71 -5.59
CA ALA A 127 -12.34 3.97 -4.73
C ALA A 127 -11.80 4.85 -3.58
N LEU A 128 -11.55 6.14 -3.86
CA LEU A 128 -11.16 7.10 -2.83
C LEU A 128 -12.29 7.35 -1.81
N LEU A 129 -13.52 7.59 -2.26
CA LEU A 129 -14.66 7.82 -1.38
C LEU A 129 -15.01 6.59 -0.53
N GLU A 130 -14.95 5.40 -1.12
CA GLU A 130 -15.13 4.12 -0.44
C GLU A 130 -14.05 3.92 0.63
N THR A 131 -12.79 4.21 0.30
CA THR A 131 -11.68 4.14 1.27
C THR A 131 -11.87 5.15 2.40
N LEU A 132 -12.25 6.41 2.07
CA LEU A 132 -12.53 7.47 3.05
C LEU A 132 -13.65 7.11 4.03
N SER A 133 -14.63 6.31 3.62
CA SER A 133 -15.71 5.87 4.52
C SER A 133 -15.21 5.10 5.75
N ASN A 134 -14.03 4.45 5.64
CA ASN A 134 -13.40 3.75 6.76
C ASN A 134 -12.75 4.69 7.78
N PHE A 135 -12.55 5.97 7.46
CA PHE A 135 -11.92 6.97 8.34
C PHE A 135 -12.93 7.73 9.21
N SER A 136 -14.20 7.34 9.21
CA SER A 136 -15.27 8.01 9.99
C SER A 136 -15.00 8.11 11.50
N ASN A 137 -14.21 7.19 12.06
CA ASN A 137 -13.82 7.18 13.47
C ASN A 137 -12.42 7.75 13.74
N GLU A 138 -11.74 8.32 12.74
CA GLU A 138 -10.37 8.81 12.86
C GLU A 138 -10.26 9.96 13.88
N ASP A 139 -9.23 9.92 14.73
CA ASP A 139 -8.95 10.92 15.77
C ASP A 139 -7.49 11.43 15.73
N SER A 140 -6.64 10.82 14.90
CA SER A 140 -5.29 11.31 14.69
C SER A 140 -5.32 12.65 13.97
N TYR A 141 -4.84 13.70 14.65
CA TYR A 141 -4.71 15.04 14.07
C TYR A 141 -3.97 15.04 12.72
N MET A 142 -2.92 14.19 12.60
CA MET A 142 -2.14 14.09 11.37
C MET A 142 -2.96 13.56 10.20
N VAL A 143 -3.85 12.59 10.47
CA VAL A 143 -4.68 11.99 9.43
C VAL A 143 -5.82 12.95 9.05
N ILE A 144 -6.53 13.49 10.05
CA ILE A 144 -7.67 14.39 9.83
C ILE A 144 -7.27 15.64 9.07
N ARG A 145 -6.11 16.24 9.35
CA ARG A 145 -5.66 17.46 8.67
C ARG A 145 -5.37 17.25 7.17
N CYS A 146 -5.04 16.02 6.77
CA CYS A 146 -4.70 15.68 5.40
C CYS A 146 -5.90 15.22 4.56
N VAL A 147 -7.00 14.86 5.22
CA VAL A 147 -8.31 14.59 4.61
C VAL A 147 -9.02 15.92 4.35
#